data_AF-A0A7W1QYE9-F1
#
_entry.id   AF-A0A7W1QYE9-F1
#
_cell.length_a   1.000
_cell.length_b   1.000
_cell.length_c   1.000
_cell.angle_alpha   90.00
_cell.angle_beta   90.00
_cell.angle_gamma   90.00
#
_symmetry.space_group_name_H-M   'P 1'
#
loop_
_entity.id
_entity.type
_entity.pdbx_description
1 polymer ?
#
loop_
_entity_poly.entity_id
_entity_poly.type
_entity_poly.pdbx_seq_one_letter_code
_entity_poly.pdbx_strand_id
1 'polypeptide(L)'
;MFVIFFFGIFAYFLWKTFSQPSRNGTREIFEFYLSANEILRDDERRWFGFELQEVINRGERLLQMMNGAPPLVYFTLGALYNRIGDHKSAVNHLSYIIENENADESTYVYPTPELRNYVRILRKFERDPAEAPQTSAAVRALERARRNRGKAILENSREGLLLLKGKKEKAMIKQKKQIERLAEVNAETTAPRSVVDELETKIEQNGKSLFEANNSQTANGEKSQTEKNGNSKEDAFANHKPISEVLRDIYDSK
;
A
#
# COMPACT_ATOMS: atom_id res chain seq x y z
N MET A 1 -1.60 -13.82 52.41
CA MET A 1 -2.42 -14.66 51.51
C MET A 1 -3.41 -13.85 50.69
N PHE A 2 -4.34 -13.10 51.29
CA PHE A 2 -5.37 -12.35 50.53
C PHE A 2 -4.83 -11.26 49.58
N VAL A 3 -3.79 -10.51 49.98
CA VAL A 3 -3.21 -9.43 49.15
C VAL A 3 -2.60 -9.98 47.86
N ILE A 4 -1.89 -11.11 47.93
CA ILE A 4 -1.25 -11.74 46.77
C ILE A 4 -2.30 -12.26 45.78
N PHE A 5 -3.40 -12.83 46.30
CA PHE A 5 -4.52 -13.30 45.48
C PHE A 5 -5.25 -12.14 44.78
N PHE A 6 -5.43 -11.02 45.48
CA PHE A 6 -6.05 -9.81 44.92
C PHE A 6 -5.20 -9.19 43.81
N PHE A 7 -3.88 -9.10 44.00
CA PHE A 7 -2.95 -8.63 42.97
C PHE A 7 -2.88 -9.57 41.77
N GLY A 8 -2.95 -10.89 41.97
CA GLY A 8 -3.01 -11.86 40.88
C GLY A 8 -4.27 -11.74 40.03
N ILE A 9 -5.44 -11.60 40.67
CA ILE A 9 -6.72 -11.35 39.98
C ILE A 9 -6.68 -10.00 39.27
N PHE A 10 -6.19 -8.94 39.93
CA PHE A 10 -6.10 -7.61 39.34
C PHE A 10 -5.17 -7.57 38.14
N ALA A 11 -3.99 -8.20 38.23
CA ALA A 11 -3.07 -8.34 37.10
C ALA A 11 -3.68 -9.17 35.96
N TYR A 12 -4.42 -10.23 36.26
CA TYR A 12 -5.15 -11.00 35.26
C TYR A 12 -6.25 -10.17 34.58
N PHE A 13 -6.99 -9.34 35.33
CA PHE A 13 -7.99 -8.42 34.76
C PHE A 13 -7.35 -7.32 33.92
N LEU A 14 -6.24 -6.73 34.36
CA LEU A 14 -5.47 -5.77 33.55
C LEU A 14 -4.93 -6.42 32.28
N TRP A 15 -4.33 -7.60 32.38
CA TRP A 15 -3.89 -8.37 31.22
C TRP A 15 -5.06 -8.64 30.27
N LYS A 16 -6.21 -9.08 30.80
CA LYS A 16 -7.38 -9.44 30.00
C LYS A 16 -8.07 -8.24 29.36
N THR A 17 -8.04 -7.07 30.00
CA THR A 17 -8.61 -5.83 29.43
C THR A 17 -7.71 -5.21 28.37
N PHE A 18 -6.39 -5.32 28.50
CA PHE A 18 -5.45 -4.85 27.47
C PHE A 18 -5.19 -5.86 26.36
N SER A 19 -5.36 -7.16 26.62
CA SER A 19 -5.18 -8.24 25.64
C SER A 19 -6.44 -8.56 24.84
N GLN A 20 -7.57 -7.90 25.12
CA GLN A 20 -8.70 -7.98 24.20
C GLN A 20 -8.37 -7.10 22.98
N PRO A 21 -8.16 -7.68 21.78
CA PRO A 21 -8.11 -6.88 20.57
C PRO A 21 -9.41 -6.07 20.53
N SER A 22 -9.30 -4.76 20.37
CA SER A 22 -10.46 -3.88 20.36
C SER A 22 -11.44 -4.47 19.33
N ARG A 23 -12.59 -4.96 19.78
CA ARG A 23 -13.62 -5.57 18.95
C ARG A 23 -14.25 -4.60 17.93
N ASN A 24 -13.69 -3.40 17.81
CA ASN A 24 -14.21 -2.31 17.01
C ASN A 24 -13.26 -2.06 15.85
N GLY A 25 -13.32 -2.90 14.81
CA GLY A 25 -12.63 -2.69 13.52
C GLY A 25 -12.90 -1.29 12.93
N THR A 26 -13.94 -0.61 13.39
CA THR A 26 -14.24 0.79 13.10
C THR A 26 -13.08 1.76 13.38
N ARG A 27 -12.31 1.59 14.46
CA ARG A 27 -11.17 2.49 14.75
C ARG A 27 -10.05 2.29 13.73
N GLU A 28 -9.79 1.04 13.36
CA GLU A 28 -8.78 0.67 12.39
C GLU A 28 -9.06 1.29 11.01
N ILE A 29 -10.32 1.49 10.63
CA ILE A 29 -10.71 2.22 9.41
C ILE A 29 -10.16 3.65 9.41
N PHE A 30 -10.34 4.37 10.52
CA PHE A 30 -9.89 5.77 10.61
C PHE A 30 -8.37 5.88 10.69
N GLU A 31 -7.70 4.93 11.35
CA GLU A 31 -6.24 4.84 11.35
C GLU A 31 -5.71 4.53 9.95
N PHE A 32 -6.37 3.65 9.21
CA PHE A 32 -6.07 3.39 7.81
C PHE A 32 -6.24 4.64 6.94
N TYR A 33 -7.31 5.42 7.12
CA TYR A 33 -7.50 6.68 6.39
C TYR A 33 -6.43 7.72 6.71
N LEU A 34 -6.00 7.83 7.96
CA LEU A 34 -4.90 8.71 8.34
C LEU A 34 -3.62 8.31 7.59
N SER A 35 -3.21 7.04 7.70
CA SER A 35 -1.99 6.55 7.04
C SER A 35 -2.08 6.64 5.52
N ALA A 36 -3.24 6.34 4.94
CA ALA A 36 -3.46 6.42 3.50
C ALA A 36 -3.41 7.87 3.01
N ASN A 37 -3.99 8.82 3.76
CA ASN A 37 -3.97 10.23 3.40
C ASN A 37 -2.56 10.84 3.48
N GLU A 38 -1.74 10.41 4.44
CA GLU A 38 -0.33 10.81 4.49
C GLU A 38 0.44 10.33 3.26
N ILE A 39 0.21 9.09 2.82
CA ILE A 39 0.85 8.53 1.62
C ILE A 39 0.35 9.20 0.35
N LEU A 40 -0.96 9.40 0.23
CA LEU A 40 -1.61 9.92 -0.98
C LEU A 40 -1.52 11.43 -1.11
N ARG A 41 -1.10 12.14 -0.05
CA ARG A 41 -0.69 13.53 -0.18
C ARG A 41 0.54 13.59 -1.09
N ASP A 42 0.52 14.56 -1.99
CA ASP A 42 1.65 14.89 -2.87
C ASP A 42 2.70 15.69 -2.08
N ASP A 43 3.04 15.21 -0.89
CA ASP A 43 4.15 15.73 -0.10
C ASP A 43 5.45 15.23 -0.73
N GLU A 44 6.48 16.07 -0.82
CA GLU A 44 7.80 15.74 -1.41
C GLU A 44 8.52 14.55 -0.74
N ARG A 45 7.94 14.01 0.34
CA ARG A 45 8.40 12.81 1.01
C ARG A 45 8.31 11.61 0.06
N ARG A 46 9.46 11.03 -0.20
CA ARG A 46 9.56 9.70 -0.82
C ARG A 46 9.15 8.65 0.20
N TRP A 47 8.06 7.96 -0.09
CA TRP A 47 7.62 6.83 0.70
C TRP A 47 8.28 5.55 0.22
N PHE A 48 8.61 4.66 1.16
CA PHE A 48 9.20 3.37 0.82
C PHE A 48 8.13 2.35 0.46
N GLY A 49 8.46 1.41 -0.43
CA GLY A 49 7.52 0.38 -0.87
C GLY A 49 6.96 -0.48 0.27
N PHE A 50 7.74 -0.72 1.33
CA PHE A 50 7.27 -1.47 2.50
C PHE A 50 6.23 -0.70 3.31
N GLU A 51 6.35 0.62 3.45
CA GLU A 51 5.38 1.46 4.17
C GLU A 51 4.03 1.44 3.42
N LEU A 52 4.08 1.56 2.10
CA LEU A 52 2.88 1.46 1.26
C LEU A 52 2.24 0.09 1.38
N GLN A 53 3.04 -0.98 1.33
CA GLN A 53 2.53 -2.35 1.44
C GLN A 53 1.91 -2.62 2.82
N GLU A 54 2.48 -2.07 3.91
CA GLU A 54 1.90 -2.19 5.24
C GLU A 54 0.50 -1.56 5.30
N VAL A 55 0.36 -0.34 4.77
CA VAL A 55 -0.93 0.38 4.75
C VAL A 55 -1.94 -0.33 3.86
N ILE A 56 -1.53 -0.85 2.70
CA ILE A 56 -2.38 -1.68 1.83
C ILE A 56 -2.84 -2.94 2.56
N ASN A 57 -1.92 -3.68 3.18
CA ASN A 57 -2.25 -4.90 3.91
C ASN A 57 -3.23 -4.63 5.06
N ARG A 58 -3.16 -3.45 5.69
CA ARG A 58 -4.14 -3.01 6.69
C ARG A 58 -5.51 -2.76 6.06
N GLY A 59 -5.58 -2.07 4.94
CA GLY A 59 -6.82 -1.86 4.20
C GLY A 59 -7.46 -3.16 3.70
N GLU A 60 -6.68 -4.08 3.16
CA GLU A 60 -7.15 -5.41 2.72
C GLU A 60 -7.74 -6.23 3.88
N ARG A 61 -7.10 -6.15 5.06
CA ARG A 61 -7.61 -6.80 6.27
C ARG A 61 -8.96 -6.22 6.67
N LEU A 62 -9.16 -4.90 6.56
CA LEU A 62 -10.45 -4.27 6.83
C LEU A 62 -11.55 -4.78 5.90
N LEU A 63 -11.25 -4.95 4.60
CA LEU A 63 -12.19 -5.52 3.64
C LEU A 63 -12.58 -6.97 3.98
N GLN A 64 -11.63 -7.75 4.51
CA GLN A 64 -11.88 -9.14 4.92
C GLN A 64 -12.68 -9.24 6.22
N MET A 65 -12.46 -8.32 7.16
CA MET A 65 -13.12 -8.33 8.46
C MET A 65 -14.55 -7.79 8.39
N MET A 66 -14.78 -6.77 7.55
CA MET A 66 -16.07 -6.09 7.47
C MET A 66 -16.96 -6.62 6.36
N ASN A 67 -18.12 -7.17 6.74
CA ASN A 67 -19.16 -7.48 5.78
C ASN A 67 -19.86 -6.17 5.35
N GLY A 68 -19.43 -5.59 4.23
CA GLY A 68 -19.88 -4.28 3.75
C GLY A 68 -19.01 -3.13 4.24
N ALA A 69 -17.74 -3.13 3.83
CA ALA A 69 -16.80 -2.05 4.14
C ALA A 69 -17.23 -0.72 3.48
N PRO A 70 -16.91 0.43 4.09
CA PRO A 70 -17.21 1.74 3.51
C PRO A 70 -16.60 1.91 2.10
N PRO A 71 -17.30 2.55 1.14
CA PRO A 71 -16.80 2.77 -0.22
C PRO A 71 -15.50 3.58 -0.25
N LEU A 72 -15.32 4.47 0.74
CA LEU A 72 -14.07 5.20 0.91
C LEU A 72 -12.87 4.27 1.15
N VAL A 73 -13.05 3.11 1.79
CA VAL A 73 -11.99 2.08 1.95
C VAL A 73 -11.57 1.52 0.59
N TYR A 74 -12.52 1.17 -0.27
CA TYR A 74 -12.22 0.69 -1.62
C TYR A 74 -11.50 1.76 -2.44
N PHE A 75 -11.91 3.03 -2.32
CA PHE A 75 -11.31 4.12 -3.11
C PHE A 75 -9.86 4.33 -2.71
N THR A 76 -9.63 4.38 -1.40
CA THR A 76 -8.30 4.60 -0.82
C THR A 76 -7.35 3.45 -1.15
N LEU A 77 -7.80 2.19 -1.06
CA LEU A 77 -7.03 1.04 -1.53
C LEU A 77 -6.69 1.13 -3.01
N GLY A 78 -7.68 1.44 -3.85
CA GLY A 78 -7.48 1.60 -5.29
C GLY A 78 -6.45 2.69 -5.63
N ALA A 79 -6.50 3.82 -4.92
CA ALA A 79 -5.53 4.91 -5.07
C ALA A 79 -4.11 4.50 -4.60
N LEU A 80 -3.99 3.75 -3.50
CA LEU A 80 -2.71 3.24 -3.01
C LEU A 80 -2.09 2.24 -3.99
N TYR A 81 -2.88 1.32 -4.53
CA TYR A 81 -2.42 0.37 -5.56
C TYR A 81 -1.94 1.08 -6.82
N ASN A 82 -2.65 2.14 -7.26
CA ASN A 82 -2.19 2.95 -8.38
C ASN A 82 -0.85 3.65 -8.07
N ARG A 83 -0.62 4.08 -6.82
CA ARG A 83 0.65 4.70 -6.42
C ARG A 83 1.83 3.73 -6.38
N ILE A 84 1.61 2.45 -6.04
CA ILE A 84 2.63 1.39 -6.15
C ILE A 84 2.89 1.00 -7.62
N GLY A 85 1.90 1.20 -8.50
CA GLY A 85 1.93 0.74 -9.90
C GLY A 85 1.31 -0.63 -10.12
N ASP A 86 0.62 -1.20 -9.13
CA ASP A 86 -0.25 -2.35 -9.34
C ASP A 86 -1.60 -1.89 -9.89
N HIS A 87 -1.59 -1.60 -11.19
CA HIS A 87 -2.76 -1.11 -11.90
C HIS A 87 -3.90 -2.13 -11.99
N LYS A 88 -3.62 -3.44 -11.84
CA LYS A 88 -4.66 -4.47 -11.90
C LYS A 88 -5.57 -4.38 -10.68
N SER A 89 -4.97 -4.36 -9.49
CA SER A 89 -5.69 -4.24 -8.23
C SER A 89 -6.37 -2.87 -8.15
N ALA A 90 -5.70 -1.80 -8.57
CA ALA A 90 -6.28 -0.45 -8.62
C ALA A 90 -7.59 -0.40 -9.44
N VAL A 91 -7.60 -0.97 -10.65
CA VAL A 91 -8.81 -1.01 -11.48
C VAL A 91 -9.93 -1.78 -10.80
N ASN A 92 -9.65 -2.93 -10.18
CA ASN A 92 -10.68 -3.73 -9.51
C ASN A 92 -11.38 -2.94 -8.38
N HIS A 93 -10.63 -2.30 -7.50
CA HIS A 93 -11.23 -1.55 -6.38
C HIS A 93 -11.89 -0.25 -6.84
N LEU A 94 -11.30 0.48 -7.80
CA LEU A 94 -11.85 1.75 -8.28
C LEU A 94 -13.11 1.56 -9.15
N SER A 95 -13.13 0.55 -10.03
CA SER A 95 -14.31 0.23 -10.85
C SER A 95 -15.51 -0.14 -9.99
N TYR A 96 -15.29 -0.91 -8.91
CA TYR A 96 -16.35 -1.27 -7.97
C TYR A 96 -17.11 -0.06 -7.40
N ILE A 97 -16.48 1.10 -7.26
CA ILE A 97 -17.10 2.28 -6.65
C ILE A 97 -17.62 3.25 -7.71
N ILE A 98 -16.87 3.41 -8.81
CA ILE A 98 -17.15 4.42 -9.82
C ILE A 98 -18.21 3.94 -10.81
N GLU A 99 -18.23 2.64 -11.11
CA GLU A 99 -19.10 2.06 -12.14
C GLU A 99 -20.35 1.41 -11.55
N ASN A 100 -20.33 1.05 -10.26
CA ASN A 100 -21.49 0.50 -9.58
C ASN A 100 -22.25 1.60 -8.81
N GLU A 101 -23.44 1.94 -9.28
CA GLU A 101 -24.32 2.92 -8.63
C GLU A 101 -24.78 2.45 -7.23
N ASN A 102 -24.78 1.14 -6.98
CA ASN A 102 -25.16 0.58 -5.68
C ASN A 102 -24.02 0.56 -4.67
N ALA A 103 -22.82 1.02 -5.05
CA ALA A 103 -21.68 1.03 -4.14
C ALA A 103 -21.75 2.16 -3.10
N ASP A 104 -22.68 3.10 -3.20
CA ASP A 104 -22.81 4.18 -2.21
C ASP A 104 -23.46 3.72 -0.90
N GLU A 105 -23.00 4.30 0.21
CA GLU A 105 -23.47 3.94 1.56
C GLU A 105 -24.96 4.21 1.78
N SER A 106 -25.53 5.17 1.04
CA SER A 106 -26.95 5.53 1.11
C SER A 106 -27.88 4.40 0.62
N THR A 107 -27.35 3.47 -0.16
CA THR A 107 -28.11 2.37 -0.75
C THR A 107 -28.36 1.23 0.23
N TYR A 108 -27.64 1.19 1.36
CA TYR A 108 -27.82 0.15 2.38
C TYR A 108 -29.10 0.38 3.21
N VAL A 109 -30.11 -0.47 2.97
CA VAL A 109 -31.36 -0.49 3.77
C VAL A 109 -31.12 -1.07 5.17
N TYR A 110 -30.31 -2.13 5.27
CA TYR A 110 -29.97 -2.81 6.53
C TYR A 110 -28.45 -2.83 6.73
N PRO A 111 -27.85 -1.74 7.27
CA PRO A 111 -26.41 -1.68 7.46
C PRO A 111 -25.94 -2.64 8.55
N THR A 112 -24.76 -3.22 8.38
CA THR A 112 -24.12 -4.07 9.39
C THR A 112 -23.82 -3.28 10.67
N PRO A 113 -23.71 -3.95 11.84
CA PRO A 113 -23.42 -3.24 13.10
C PRO A 113 -22.13 -2.43 13.06
N GLU A 114 -21.13 -2.91 12.31
CA GLU A 114 -19.84 -2.23 12.13
C GLU A 114 -19.98 -0.97 11.29
N LEU A 115 -20.71 -1.04 10.17
CA LEU A 115 -20.99 0.14 9.33
C LEU A 115 -21.81 1.18 10.09
N ARG A 116 -22.77 0.76 10.91
CA ARG A 116 -23.52 1.67 11.80
C ARG A 116 -22.61 2.38 12.79
N ASN A 117 -21.64 1.66 13.37
CA ASN A 117 -20.69 2.26 14.31
C ASN A 117 -19.74 3.22 13.59
N TYR A 118 -19.27 2.86 12.40
CA TYR A 118 -18.47 3.72 11.52
C TYR A 118 -19.19 5.03 11.24
N VAL A 119 -20.43 4.97 10.72
CA VAL A 119 -21.23 6.16 10.42
C VAL A 119 -21.50 7.00 11.68
N ARG A 120 -21.72 6.36 12.84
CA ARG A 120 -21.90 7.08 14.12
C ARG A 120 -20.66 7.90 14.49
N ILE A 121 -19.48 7.29 14.41
CA ILE A 121 -18.21 7.95 14.72
C ILE A 121 -17.89 9.02 13.67
N LEU A 122 -18.12 8.73 12.38
CA LEU A 122 -17.94 9.69 11.30
C LEU A 122 -18.80 10.95 11.53
N ARG A 123 -20.09 10.79 11.83
CA ARG A 123 -20.99 11.91 12.15
C ARG A 123 -20.56 12.68 13.39
N LYS A 124 -19.92 12.01 14.36
CA LYS A 124 -19.34 12.67 15.53
C LYS A 124 -18.22 13.63 15.12
N PHE A 125 -17.27 13.15 14.32
CA PHE A 125 -16.17 13.96 13.79
C PHE A 125 -16.64 15.06 12.83
N GLU A 126 -17.72 14.83 12.08
CA GLU A 126 -18.31 15.86 11.22
C GLU A 126 -18.97 16.99 12.02
N ARG A 127 -19.67 16.63 13.11
CA ARG A 127 -20.34 17.59 14.00
C ARG A 127 -19.33 18.38 14.83
N ASP A 128 -18.31 17.70 15.36
CA ASP A 128 -17.25 18.32 16.16
C ASP A 128 -15.87 17.92 15.63
N PRO A 129 -15.32 18.68 14.66
CA PRO A 129 -14.01 18.38 14.09
C PRO A 129 -12.86 18.62 15.09
N ALA A 130 -13.10 19.31 16.22
CA ALA A 130 -12.06 19.57 17.21
C ALA A 130 -11.69 18.30 18.01
N GLU A 131 -12.59 17.31 18.08
CA GLU A 131 -12.32 16.05 18.78
C GLU A 131 -11.25 15.20 18.07
N ALA A 132 -11.23 15.22 16.73
CA ALA A 132 -10.29 14.47 15.91
C ALA A 132 -9.90 15.28 14.65
N PRO A 133 -9.10 16.35 14.79
CA PRO A 133 -8.82 17.27 13.69
C PRO A 133 -8.06 16.61 12.54
N GLN A 134 -7.09 15.75 12.85
CA GLN A 134 -6.32 15.02 11.83
C GLN A 134 -7.21 14.03 11.06
N THR A 135 -8.03 13.25 11.77
CA THR A 135 -8.91 12.25 11.16
C THR A 135 -9.98 12.91 10.30
N SER A 136 -10.62 13.96 10.80
CA SER A 136 -11.64 14.70 10.03
C SER A 136 -11.05 15.36 8.78
N ALA A 137 -9.84 15.92 8.87
CA ALA A 137 -9.12 16.46 7.72
C ALA A 137 -8.78 15.37 6.69
N ALA A 138 -8.26 14.23 7.14
CA ALA A 138 -7.89 13.11 6.27
C ALA A 138 -9.11 12.53 5.53
N VAL A 139 -10.20 12.27 6.24
CA VAL A 139 -11.45 11.76 5.63
C VAL A 139 -11.97 12.74 4.59
N ARG A 140 -12.03 14.04 4.89
CA ARG A 140 -12.46 15.07 3.93
C ARG A 140 -11.54 15.17 2.72
N ALA A 141 -10.23 15.06 2.92
CA ALA A 141 -9.26 15.09 1.83
C ALA A 141 -9.42 13.89 0.90
N LEU A 142 -9.59 12.69 1.45
CA LEU A 142 -9.80 11.46 0.69
C LEU A 142 -11.16 11.47 -0.04
N GLU A 143 -12.22 11.94 0.61
CA GLU A 143 -13.53 12.13 -0.03
C GLU A 143 -13.49 13.13 -1.20
N ARG A 144 -12.79 14.26 -1.03
CA ARG A 144 -12.55 15.20 -2.14
C ARG A 144 -11.74 14.55 -3.26
N ALA A 145 -10.71 13.78 -2.91
CA ALA A 145 -9.92 13.05 -3.90
C ALA A 145 -10.78 12.02 -4.65
N ARG A 146 -11.67 11.30 -3.97
CA ARG A 146 -12.63 10.37 -4.59
C ARG A 146 -13.50 11.06 -5.62
N ARG A 147 -14.09 12.19 -5.26
CA ARG A 147 -15.01 12.95 -6.14
C ARG A 147 -14.29 13.62 -7.31
N ASN A 148 -13.14 14.24 -7.06
CA ASN A 148 -12.45 15.06 -8.06
C ASN A 148 -11.52 14.24 -8.95
N ARG A 149 -10.79 13.29 -8.35
CA ARG A 149 -9.71 12.54 -9.02
C ARG A 149 -10.04 11.07 -9.24
N GLY A 150 -11.12 10.52 -8.67
CA GLY A 150 -11.41 9.09 -8.75
C GLY A 150 -11.48 8.54 -10.18
N LYS A 151 -12.22 9.23 -11.07
CA LYS A 151 -12.32 8.86 -12.50
C LYS A 151 -10.97 8.92 -13.21
N ALA A 152 -10.23 10.02 -13.00
CA ALA A 152 -8.90 10.18 -13.59
C ALA A 152 -7.92 9.10 -13.11
N ILE A 153 -7.94 8.72 -11.82
CA ILE A 153 -7.09 7.65 -11.29
C ILE A 153 -7.46 6.29 -11.91
N LEU A 154 -8.75 6.02 -12.11
CA LEU A 154 -9.20 4.79 -12.77
C LEU A 154 -8.74 4.71 -14.23
N GLU A 155 -8.87 5.80 -14.99
CA GLU A 155 -8.39 5.90 -16.38
C GLU A 155 -6.87 5.72 -16.45
N ASN A 156 -6.11 6.44 -15.62
CA ASN A 156 -4.66 6.29 -15.52
C ASN A 156 -4.25 4.84 -15.20
N SER A 157 -5.01 4.16 -14.33
CA SER A 157 -4.75 2.75 -14.01
C SER A 157 -5.04 1.85 -15.22
N ARG A 158 -6.10 2.10 -15.98
CA ARG A 158 -6.42 1.35 -17.21
C ARG A 158 -5.33 1.52 -18.27
N GLU A 159 -4.88 2.75 -18.49
CA GLU A 159 -3.77 3.04 -19.41
C GLU A 159 -2.47 2.35 -18.97
N GLY A 160 -2.13 2.46 -17.68
CA GLY A 160 -0.96 1.77 -17.11
C GLY A 160 -1.02 0.25 -17.31
N LEU A 161 -2.21 -0.35 -17.15
CA LEU A 161 -2.43 -1.77 -17.38
C LEU A 161 -2.23 -2.17 -18.86
N LEU A 162 -2.72 -1.36 -19.81
CA LEU A 162 -2.50 -1.57 -21.24
C LEU A 162 -1.01 -1.49 -21.61
N LEU A 163 -0.29 -0.50 -21.07
CA LEU A 163 1.15 -0.35 -21.28
C LEU A 163 1.93 -1.55 -20.72
N LEU A 164 1.56 -2.05 -19.54
CA LEU A 164 2.17 -3.23 -18.94
C LEU A 164 1.93 -4.50 -19.78
N LYS A 165 0.71 -4.68 -20.32
CA LYS A 165 0.41 -5.81 -21.24
C LYS A 165 1.26 -5.75 -22.50
N GLY A 166 1.32 -4.59 -23.16
CA GLY A 166 2.14 -4.43 -24.37
C GLY A 166 3.64 -4.65 -24.12
N LYS A 167 4.16 -4.24 -22.95
CA LYS A 167 5.56 -4.55 -22.55
C LYS A 167 5.79 -6.05 -22.38
N LYS A 168 4.86 -6.75 -21.72
CA LYS A 168 4.94 -8.22 -21.51
C LYS A 168 4.91 -8.98 -22.84
N GLU A 169 4.03 -8.60 -23.76
CA GLU A 169 3.95 -9.20 -25.09
C GLU A 169 5.24 -9.00 -25.90
N LYS A 170 5.78 -7.78 -25.92
CA LYS A 170 7.08 -7.50 -26.57
C LYS A 170 8.23 -8.29 -25.95
N ALA A 171 8.24 -8.46 -24.62
CA ALA A 171 9.24 -9.26 -23.93
C ALA A 171 9.12 -10.75 -24.29
N MET A 172 7.89 -11.29 -24.33
CA MET A 172 7.65 -12.68 -24.74
C MET A 172 8.07 -12.93 -26.19
N ILE A 173 7.78 -12.01 -27.12
CA ILE A 173 8.23 -12.14 -28.52
C ILE A 173 9.76 -12.12 -28.61
N LYS A 174 10.44 -11.27 -27.83
CA LYS A 174 11.91 -11.24 -27.78
C LYS A 174 12.48 -12.54 -27.22
N GLN A 175 11.91 -13.07 -26.15
CA GLN A 175 12.34 -14.36 -25.59
C GLN A 175 12.11 -15.50 -26.57
N LYS A 176 10.95 -15.55 -27.24
CA LYS A 176 10.68 -16.57 -28.26
C LYS A 176 11.70 -16.52 -29.40
N LYS A 177 12.01 -15.33 -29.92
CA LYS A 177 13.06 -15.14 -30.95
C LYS A 177 14.45 -15.52 -30.45
N GLN A 178 14.77 -15.32 -29.17
CA GLN A 178 16.04 -15.76 -28.59
C GLN A 178 16.11 -17.29 -28.47
N ILE A 179 15.01 -17.94 -28.06
CA ILE A 179 14.92 -19.40 -27.99
C ILE A 179 15.03 -20.02 -29.38
N GLU A 180 14.36 -19.46 -30.39
CA GLU A 180 14.45 -19.92 -31.78
C GLU A 180 15.89 -19.79 -32.32
N ARG A 181 16.58 -18.67 -32.08
CA ARG A 181 18.00 -18.51 -32.46
C ARG A 181 18.93 -19.51 -31.76
N LEU A 182 18.70 -19.80 -30.47
CA LEU A 182 19.47 -20.80 -29.74
C LEU A 182 19.21 -22.23 -30.26
N ALA A 183 18.00 -22.51 -30.73
CA ALA A 183 17.65 -23.78 -31.36
C ALA A 183 18.31 -23.94 -32.74
N GLU A 184 18.37 -22.87 -33.56
CA GLU A 184 19.03 -22.87 -34.87
C GLU A 184 20.54 -23.12 -34.76
N VAL A 185 21.23 -22.48 -33.81
CA VAL A 185 22.68 -22.69 -33.57
C VAL A 185 22.98 -24.13 -33.10
N ASN A 186 22.08 -24.75 -32.34
CA ASN A 186 22.22 -26.15 -31.92
C ASN A 186 21.90 -27.14 -33.05
N ALA A 187 21.03 -26.79 -34.00
CA ALA A 187 20.73 -27.61 -35.16
C ALA A 187 21.88 -27.64 -36.19
N GLU A 188 22.70 -26.58 -36.28
CA GLU A 188 23.89 -26.56 -37.13
C GLU A 188 25.11 -27.29 -36.52
N THR A 189 25.05 -27.69 -35.24
CA THR A 189 26.14 -28.40 -34.54
C THR A 189 25.83 -29.89 -34.31
N THR A 190 25.08 -30.53 -35.21
CA THR A 190 24.89 -32.00 -35.19
C THR A 190 25.29 -32.64 -36.51
N ALA A 191 26.59 -32.94 -36.65
CA ALA A 191 27.02 -34.09 -37.44
C ALA A 191 26.85 -35.36 -36.59
N PRO A 192 26.41 -36.49 -37.16
CA PRO A 192 26.13 -37.70 -36.40
C PRO A 192 27.45 -38.44 -36.11
N ARG A 193 27.73 -38.71 -34.84
CA ARG A 193 28.65 -39.79 -34.45
C ARG A 193 27.91 -40.76 -33.55
N SER A 194 27.41 -41.83 -34.17
CA SER A 194 27.08 -43.06 -33.49
C SER A 194 28.37 -43.77 -33.08
N VAL A 195 28.59 -43.95 -31.78
CA VAL A 195 29.09 -45.22 -31.23
C VAL A 195 28.38 -45.44 -29.90
N VAL A 196 27.98 -46.69 -29.73
CA VAL A 196 27.04 -47.28 -28.78
C VAL A 196 27.79 -47.79 -27.54
N ASP A 197 27.05 -47.97 -26.44
CA ASP A 197 27.38 -48.63 -25.15
C ASP A 197 28.38 -47.87 -24.23
N GLU A 198 28.19 -47.78 -22.91
CA GLU A 198 27.48 -48.66 -21.98
C GLU A 198 27.22 -47.95 -20.63
N LEU A 199 26.31 -48.57 -19.86
CA LEU A 199 26.06 -48.50 -18.42
C LEU A 199 24.97 -47.55 -17.87
N GLU A 200 23.78 -48.14 -17.81
CA GLU A 200 22.68 -47.82 -16.91
C GLU A 200 23.03 -48.04 -15.41
N THR A 201 22.12 -47.51 -14.58
CA THR A 201 21.81 -47.82 -13.18
C THR A 201 22.52 -47.02 -12.07
N LYS A 202 21.84 -45.96 -11.61
CA LYS A 202 21.42 -45.86 -10.20
C LYS A 202 20.24 -44.90 -10.06
N ILE A 203 19.11 -45.50 -9.71
CA ILE A 203 17.81 -44.92 -9.42
C ILE A 203 17.78 -44.44 -7.95
N GLU A 204 17.03 -43.37 -7.72
CA GLU A 204 16.39 -42.94 -6.45
C GLU A 204 17.27 -42.58 -5.23
N GLN A 205 17.28 -41.28 -4.91
CA GLN A 205 16.73 -40.69 -3.68
C GLN A 205 17.40 -39.33 -3.43
N ASN A 206 16.66 -38.24 -3.63
CA ASN A 206 16.76 -37.05 -2.77
C ASN A 206 15.64 -36.05 -3.11
N GLY A 207 14.47 -36.34 -2.57
CA GLY A 207 13.54 -35.30 -2.20
C GLY A 207 13.85 -34.82 -0.78
N LYS A 208 13.67 -33.51 -0.56
CA LYS A 208 13.44 -32.80 0.70
C LYS A 208 14.65 -32.24 1.46
N SER A 209 14.40 -31.01 1.92
CA SER A 209 14.97 -30.33 3.08
C SER A 209 16.21 -29.48 2.86
N LEU A 210 16.00 -28.18 2.65
CA LEU A 210 16.93 -27.15 3.12
C LEU A 210 16.13 -25.92 3.59
N PHE A 211 15.46 -26.09 4.72
CA PHE A 211 14.98 -25.03 5.60
C PHE A 211 15.44 -25.40 7.02
N GLU A 212 15.83 -24.38 7.79
CA GLU A 212 16.38 -24.42 9.17
C GLU A 212 17.83 -24.93 9.25
N ALA A 213 18.77 -24.28 9.94
CA ALA A 213 18.69 -23.34 11.03
C ALA A 213 19.91 -22.40 11.02
N ASN A 214 19.73 -21.14 11.42
CA ASN A 214 20.77 -20.42 12.14
C ASN A 214 20.11 -19.49 13.15
N ASN A 215 20.02 -19.99 14.37
CA ASN A 215 19.70 -19.25 15.57
C ASN A 215 20.99 -19.23 16.40
N SER A 216 21.63 -18.07 16.50
CA SER A 216 22.60 -17.80 17.54
C SER A 216 22.40 -16.38 18.04
N GLN A 217 21.93 -16.33 19.28
CA GLN A 217 21.86 -15.16 20.13
C GLN A 217 23.28 -14.69 20.48
N THR A 218 23.51 -13.38 20.42
CA THR A 218 24.37 -12.69 21.38
C THR A 218 23.73 -11.36 21.77
N ALA A 219 23.72 -11.12 23.07
CA ALA A 219 23.19 -9.94 23.73
C ALA A 219 24.31 -8.92 24.05
N ASN A 220 23.88 -7.72 24.47
CA ASN A 220 24.60 -6.58 25.09
C ASN A 220 25.20 -5.55 24.10
N GLY A 221 24.63 -4.34 24.06
CA GLY A 221 25.17 -3.13 24.73
C GLY A 221 25.79 -2.25 23.63
N GLU A 222 25.65 -0.93 23.48
CA GLU A 222 25.55 0.19 24.41
C GLU A 222 25.00 1.44 23.64
N LYS A 223 24.70 2.48 24.42
CA LYS A 223 24.34 3.85 24.00
C LYS A 223 25.53 4.59 23.37
N SER A 224 25.28 5.44 22.37
CA SER A 224 25.95 6.76 22.20
C SER A 224 25.22 7.55 21.10
N GLN A 225 24.48 8.61 21.42
CA GLN A 225 24.88 10.02 21.36
C GLN A 225 25.41 10.51 20.00
N THR A 226 24.56 11.32 19.36
CA THR A 226 24.83 12.67 18.82
C THR A 226 26.14 12.91 18.09
N GLU A 227 26.10 13.12 16.77
CA GLU A 227 26.90 14.16 16.12
C GLU A 227 26.16 14.84 14.97
N LYS A 228 26.11 16.17 15.10
CA LYS A 228 25.84 17.17 14.06
C LYS A 228 27.09 17.31 13.19
N ASN A 229 26.90 17.35 11.86
CA ASN A 229 27.63 18.18 10.89
C ASN A 229 27.25 17.67 9.48
N GLY A 230 26.98 18.47 8.47
CA GLY A 230 27.04 19.91 8.31
C GLY A 230 26.83 20.25 6.82
N ASN A 231 26.77 21.55 6.56
CA ASN A 231 27.09 22.23 5.30
C ASN A 231 26.07 22.32 4.14
N SER A 232 25.61 23.57 4.00
CA SER A 232 25.71 24.43 2.81
C SER A 232 25.00 23.98 1.53
N LYS A 233 23.82 24.55 1.32
CA LYS A 233 23.49 25.14 0.02
C LYS A 233 22.91 26.54 0.25
N GLU A 234 23.79 27.51 0.12
CA GLU A 234 23.45 28.88 -0.21
C GLU A 234 22.55 28.86 -1.45
N ASP A 235 21.30 29.27 -1.24
CA ASP A 235 20.58 30.27 -2.03
C ASP A 235 20.73 30.21 -3.56
N ALA A 236 20.24 29.12 -4.15
CA ALA A 236 19.85 29.10 -5.56
C ALA A 236 18.66 30.04 -5.88
N PHE A 237 18.18 30.82 -4.89
CA PHE A 237 17.04 31.73 -5.02
C PHE A 237 17.37 33.22 -4.82
N ALA A 238 18.64 33.58 -4.60
CA ALA A 238 19.05 34.97 -4.36
C ALA A 238 18.81 35.92 -5.56
N ASN A 239 18.57 35.38 -6.77
CA ASN A 239 18.40 36.15 -8.00
C ASN A 239 16.94 36.20 -8.51
N HIS A 240 15.94 35.75 -7.76
CA HIS A 240 14.56 35.95 -8.16
C HIS A 240 14.10 37.37 -7.81
N LYS A 241 13.69 38.11 -8.84
CA LYS A 241 12.97 39.37 -8.66
C LYS A 241 11.77 39.15 -7.73
N PRO A 242 11.56 40.00 -6.71
CA PRO A 242 10.38 39.90 -5.86
C PRO A 242 9.11 40.04 -6.71
N ILE A 243 8.03 39.38 -6.29
CA ILE A 243 6.73 39.35 -7.00
C ILE A 243 6.21 40.77 -7.27
N SER A 244 6.56 41.74 -6.42
CA SER A 244 6.23 43.15 -6.61
C SER A 244 6.86 43.78 -7.86
N GLU A 245 8.03 43.30 -8.30
CA GLU A 245 8.72 43.77 -9.50
C GLU A 245 8.13 43.11 -10.75
N VAL A 246 7.85 41.80 -10.69
CA VAL A 246 7.18 41.04 -11.78
C VAL A 246 5.80 41.61 -12.08
N LEU A 247 5.05 42.05 -11.07
CA LEU A 247 3.75 42.67 -11.26
C LEU A 247 3.83 44.06 -11.91
N ARG A 248 4.90 44.83 -11.67
CA ARG A 248 5.09 46.12 -12.35
C ARG A 248 5.35 45.94 -13.85
N ASP A 249 6.19 44.98 -14.23
CA ASP A 249 6.48 44.67 -15.64
C ASP A 249 5.20 44.29 -16.43
N ILE A 250 4.21 43.66 -15.77
CA ILE A 250 2.93 43.30 -16.39
C ILE A 250 2.02 44.53 -16.57
N TYR A 251 2.00 45.46 -15.62
CA TYR A 251 1.09 46.61 -15.66
C TYR A 251 1.61 47.78 -16.50
N ASP A 252 2.94 47.93 -16.63
CA ASP A 252 3.56 49.03 -17.39
C ASP A 252 3.80 48.68 -18.88
N SER A 253 3.42 47.48 -19.35
CA SER A 253 3.60 47.02 -20.74
C SER A 253 2.42 47.35 -21.68
N LYS A 254 1.65 48.41 -21.38
CA LYS A 254 0.56 48.92 -22.23
C LYS A 254 0.78 50.34 -22.69
#